data_AF-A0A0E4FZV0-F1
#
_entry.id   AF-A0A0E4FZV0-F1
#
_cell.length_a   1.000
_cell.length_b   1.000
_cell.length_c   1.000
_cell.angle_alpha   90.00
_cell.angle_beta   90.00
_cell.angle_gamma   90.00
#
_symmetry.space_group_name_H-M   'P 1'
#
loop_
_entity.id
_entity.type
_entity.pdbx_description
1 polymer ?
#
loop_
_entity_poly.entity_id
_entity_poly.type
_entity_poly.pdbx_seq_one_letter_code
_entity_poly.pdbx_strand_id
1 'polypeptide(L)'
;GNFNNNNNELKNEPIYAKVNKKKAGQAASPEEPIYAQVAKKVNAKIDRLNQIASGLGGVGQATGFPLKRHDKVDDLSKVGLSRNQELAQKIDNLNQAVSEAKAGFFGNLEQTIDKLKDSTKHN
;
A
#
# COMPACT_ATOMS: atom_id res chain seq x y z
N GLY A 1 -50.46 -28.41 25.71
CA GLY A 1 -49.25 -27.97 24.99
C GLY A 1 -49.41 -28.36 23.54
N ASN A 2 -49.39 -27.38 22.65
CA ASN A 2 -49.60 -27.48 21.21
C ASN A 2 -48.28 -27.20 20.51
N PHE A 3 -47.72 -28.15 19.77
CA PHE A 3 -46.76 -27.91 18.68
C PHE A 3 -46.76 -29.13 17.74
N ASN A 4 -47.23 -28.98 16.50
CA ASN A 4 -46.74 -29.81 15.40
C ASN A 4 -46.77 -28.98 14.10
N ASN A 5 -45.57 -28.70 13.63
CA ASN A 5 -45.24 -27.79 12.56
C ASN A 5 -45.03 -28.56 11.24
N ASN A 6 -45.60 -27.96 10.20
CA ASN A 6 -45.52 -28.21 8.76
C ASN A 6 -44.20 -28.77 8.15
N ASN A 7 -44.40 -29.73 7.24
CA ASN A 7 -43.90 -29.86 5.87
C ASN A 7 -42.58 -29.15 5.48
N ASN A 8 -41.56 -29.92 5.07
CA ASN A 8 -40.89 -29.79 3.75
C ASN A 8 -39.80 -30.89 3.55
N GLU A 9 -40.16 -32.06 3.04
CA GLU A 9 -39.24 -33.21 2.88
C GLU A 9 -38.70 -33.43 1.45
N LEU A 10 -38.95 -32.54 0.50
CA LEU A 10 -38.29 -32.57 -0.81
C LEU A 10 -38.16 -31.15 -1.27
N LYS A 11 -36.96 -30.54 -1.38
CA LYS A 11 -36.57 -29.51 -2.39
C LYS A 11 -35.13 -28.99 -2.30
N ASN A 12 -34.24 -29.47 -1.43
CA ASN A 12 -32.94 -28.80 -1.24
C ASN A 12 -31.73 -29.66 -1.61
N GLU A 13 -31.56 -29.97 -2.89
CA GLU A 13 -30.23 -30.30 -3.40
C GLU A 13 -29.46 -29.03 -3.79
N PRO A 14 -28.16 -28.94 -3.45
CA PRO A 14 -27.38 -27.72 -3.65
C PRO A 14 -27.14 -27.43 -5.13
N ILE A 15 -27.23 -26.15 -5.48
CA ILE A 15 -27.18 -25.65 -6.87
C ILE A 15 -25.89 -26.06 -7.59
N TYR A 16 -24.78 -26.29 -6.87
CA TYR A 16 -23.49 -26.65 -7.45
C TYR A 16 -23.51 -27.98 -8.22
N ALA A 17 -24.35 -28.95 -7.82
CA ALA A 17 -24.40 -30.27 -8.46
C ALA A 17 -25.09 -30.24 -9.84
N LYS A 18 -25.96 -29.24 -10.09
CA LYS A 18 -26.70 -29.09 -11.34
C LYS A 18 -25.85 -28.50 -12.47
N VAL A 19 -24.81 -27.73 -12.15
CA VAL A 19 -24.06 -26.95 -13.16
C VAL A 19 -23.01 -27.79 -13.90
N ASN A 20 -22.51 -28.87 -13.29
CA ASN A 20 -21.35 -29.61 -13.84
C ASN A 20 -21.69 -30.69 -14.89
N LYS A 21 -22.91 -30.75 -15.44
CA LYS A 21 -23.31 -31.82 -16.36
C LYS A 21 -23.15 -31.52 -17.87
N LYS A 22 -22.59 -30.37 -18.28
CA LYS A 22 -22.44 -30.04 -19.72
C LYS A 22 -21.12 -29.37 -20.08
N LYS A 23 -20.06 -30.15 -20.30
CA LYS A 23 -19.02 -29.80 -21.30
C LYS A 23 -18.10 -30.99 -21.62
N ALA A 24 -18.68 -32.08 -22.14
CA ALA A 24 -17.91 -33.06 -22.91
C ALA A 24 -18.21 -32.80 -24.39
N GLY A 25 -17.21 -32.36 -25.15
CA GLY A 25 -17.29 -32.20 -26.60
C GLY A 25 -17.17 -30.75 -27.08
N GLN A 26 -15.93 -30.29 -27.24
CA GLN A 26 -15.47 -29.54 -28.41
C GLN A 26 -13.97 -29.31 -28.26
N ALA A 27 -13.21 -29.85 -29.21
CA ALA A 27 -11.77 -29.73 -29.29
C ALA A 27 -11.37 -28.25 -29.38
N ALA A 28 -10.79 -27.73 -28.30
CA ALA A 28 -9.99 -26.51 -28.35
C ALA A 28 -8.55 -26.92 -28.65
N SER A 29 -7.94 -26.26 -29.65
CA SER A 29 -6.48 -26.22 -29.83
C SER A 29 -5.79 -26.14 -28.46
N PRO A 30 -4.65 -26.83 -28.19
CA PRO A 30 -4.03 -26.80 -26.87
C PRO A 30 -3.75 -25.34 -26.52
N GLU A 31 -4.57 -24.79 -25.63
CA GLU A 31 -4.38 -23.45 -25.11
C GLU A 31 -2.99 -23.48 -24.47
N GLU A 32 -2.07 -22.69 -25.03
CA GLU A 32 -0.74 -22.61 -24.46
C GLU A 32 -0.89 -22.24 -22.98
N PRO A 33 -0.30 -23.03 -22.06
CA PRO A 33 -0.43 -22.77 -20.64
C PRO A 33 -0.01 -21.32 -20.38
N ILE A 34 -0.66 -20.66 -19.41
CA ILE A 34 -0.45 -19.23 -19.12
C ILE A 34 1.06 -18.88 -19.04
N TYR A 35 1.87 -19.81 -18.52
CA TYR A 35 3.33 -19.69 -18.47
C TYR A 35 4.00 -19.49 -19.85
N ALA A 36 3.60 -20.23 -20.88
CA ALA A 36 4.17 -20.12 -22.23
C ALA A 36 3.82 -18.78 -22.89
N GLN A 37 2.59 -18.28 -22.67
CA GLN A 37 2.18 -16.95 -23.14
C GLN A 37 3.00 -15.83 -22.47
N VAL A 38 3.25 -15.96 -21.16
CA VAL A 38 4.10 -15.03 -20.40
C VAL A 38 5.54 -15.08 -20.91
N ALA A 39 6.11 -16.27 -21.10
CA ALA A 39 7.48 -16.45 -21.58
C ALA A 39 7.69 -15.80 -22.95
N LYS A 40 6.76 -16.00 -23.89
CA LYS A 40 6.81 -15.36 -25.21
C LYS A 40 6.80 -13.83 -25.12
N LYS A 41 5.95 -13.26 -24.24
CA LYS A 41 5.85 -11.81 -24.03
C LYS A 41 7.12 -11.23 -23.40
N VAL A 42 7.75 -11.97 -22.48
CA VAL A 42 9.01 -11.58 -21.86
C VAL A 42 10.15 -11.58 -22.88
N ASN A 43 10.28 -12.65 -23.66
CA ASN A 43 11.32 -12.76 -24.68
C ASN A 43 11.20 -11.62 -25.72
N ALA A 44 9.99 -11.35 -26.22
CA ALA A 44 9.76 -10.25 -27.15
C ALA A 44 10.12 -8.87 -26.56
N LYS A 45 9.91 -8.66 -25.24
CA LYS A 45 10.33 -7.42 -24.56
C LYS A 45 11.85 -7.32 -24.46
N ILE A 46 12.54 -8.43 -24.16
CA ILE A 46 14.00 -8.50 -24.08
C ILE A 46 14.62 -8.21 -25.45
N ASP A 47 14.10 -8.82 -26.51
CA ASP A 47 14.59 -8.61 -27.87
C ASP A 47 14.43 -7.14 -28.30
N ARG A 48 13.32 -6.50 -27.92
CA ARG A 48 13.11 -5.06 -28.16
C ARG A 48 14.10 -4.20 -27.38
N LEU A 49 14.40 -4.54 -26.13
CA LEU A 49 15.40 -3.82 -25.33
C LEU A 49 16.80 -3.97 -25.91
N ASN A 50 17.17 -5.16 -26.37
CA ASN A 50 18.46 -5.43 -26.99
C ASN A 50 18.65 -4.69 -28.32
N GLN A 51 17.59 -4.54 -29.11
CA GLN A 51 17.59 -3.71 -30.33
C GLN A 51 17.78 -2.22 -30.00
N ILE A 52 17.07 -1.71 -28.98
CA ILE A 52 17.21 -0.31 -28.53
C ILE A 52 18.63 -0.06 -28.00
N ALA A 53 19.17 -0.99 -27.20
CA ALA A 53 20.52 -0.90 -26.67
C ALA A 53 21.58 -0.93 -27.78
N SER A 54 21.39 -1.76 -28.81
CA SER A 54 22.29 -1.81 -29.97
C SER A 54 22.25 -0.53 -30.81
N GLY A 55 21.10 0.17 -30.87
CA GLY A 55 20.93 1.44 -31.59
C GLY A 55 21.47 2.67 -30.85
N LEU A 56 21.81 2.54 -29.56
CA LEU A 56 22.31 3.64 -28.73
C LEU A 56 23.83 3.87 -28.81
N GLY A 57 24.55 3.07 -29.60
CA GLY A 57 26.01 3.21 -29.73
C GLY A 57 26.75 2.80 -28.46
N GLY A 58 27.93 2.24 -28.63
CA GLY A 58 28.73 1.66 -27.55
C GLY A 58 29.02 2.63 -26.40
N VAL A 59 29.27 2.02 -25.24
CA VAL A 59 30.01 2.56 -24.09
C VAL A 59 31.13 3.49 -24.57
N GLY A 60 30.91 4.80 -24.52
CA GLY A 60 31.92 5.73 -25.04
C GLY A 60 31.49 7.17 -25.26
N GLN A 61 30.68 7.77 -24.39
CA GLN A 61 30.63 9.23 -24.16
C GLN A 61 29.64 9.54 -23.04
N ALA A 62 30.14 9.65 -21.82
CA ALA A 62 29.46 10.38 -20.76
C ALA A 62 29.62 11.89 -21.04
N THR A 63 28.99 12.39 -22.09
CA THR A 63 28.92 13.83 -22.35
C THR A 63 27.65 14.39 -21.71
N GLY A 64 27.85 15.08 -20.58
CA GLY A 64 27.05 16.27 -20.31
C GLY A 64 25.76 16.09 -19.53
N PHE A 65 25.81 15.49 -18.34
CA PHE A 65 24.91 15.93 -17.27
C PHE A 65 25.65 16.97 -16.41
N PRO A 66 25.36 18.28 -16.54
CA PRO A 66 25.87 19.26 -15.60
C PRO A 66 25.15 19.02 -14.27
N LEU A 67 25.78 18.25 -13.37
CA LEU A 67 25.38 18.18 -11.97
C LEU A 67 25.63 19.56 -11.36
N LYS A 68 24.55 20.35 -11.25
CA LYS A 68 24.55 21.59 -10.48
C LYS A 68 24.99 21.23 -9.06
N ARG A 69 26.13 21.79 -8.62
CA ARG A 69 26.49 21.76 -7.21
C ARG A 69 25.45 22.61 -6.50
N HIS A 70 24.56 21.96 -5.75
CA HIS A 70 23.69 22.64 -4.80
C HIS A 70 24.58 23.29 -3.73
N ASP A 71 24.18 24.48 -3.24
CA ASP A 71 24.80 25.06 -2.05
C ASP A 71 24.75 24.04 -0.92
N LYS A 72 25.78 24.02 -0.07
CA LYS A 72 25.77 23.17 1.12
C LYS A 72 24.53 23.54 1.92
N VAL A 73 23.68 22.55 2.19
CA VAL A 73 22.62 22.70 3.19
C VAL A 73 23.34 22.78 4.52
N ASP A 74 23.67 24.00 4.95
CA ASP A 74 24.47 24.27 6.15
C ASP A 74 23.79 23.83 7.45
N ASP A 75 22.53 23.40 7.38
CA ASP A 75 21.80 22.92 8.55
C ASP A 75 20.79 21.80 8.22
N LEU A 76 21.31 20.58 8.00
CA LEU A 76 20.46 19.38 8.00
C LEU A 76 19.87 19.06 9.39
N SER A 77 20.28 19.75 10.46
CA SER A 77 19.71 19.51 11.80
C SER A 77 18.21 19.84 11.86
N LYS A 78 17.72 20.70 10.95
CA LYS A 78 16.27 20.98 10.79
C LYS A 78 15.49 19.89 10.06
N VAL A 79 16.18 19.08 9.25
CA VAL A 79 15.59 17.91 8.59
C VAL A 79 15.58 16.70 9.56
N GLY A 80 16.43 16.76 10.59
CA GLY A 80 16.71 15.68 11.53
C GLY A 80 16.14 15.84 12.94
N LEU A 81 15.41 16.93 13.26
CA LEU A 81 14.41 16.86 14.34
C LEU A 81 13.33 15.92 13.85
N SER A 82 13.61 14.63 14.05
CA SER A 82 12.78 13.54 13.58
C SER A 82 11.38 13.82 14.06
N ARG A 83 10.40 13.77 13.15
CA ARG A 83 8.97 13.84 13.50
C ARG A 83 8.63 12.96 14.72
N ASN A 84 9.38 11.87 14.90
CA ASN A 84 9.31 10.99 16.06
C ASN A 84 9.74 11.65 17.38
N GLN A 85 10.84 12.42 17.41
CA GLN A 85 11.28 13.17 18.61
C GLN A 85 10.25 14.25 19.00
N GLU A 86 9.69 14.94 18.01
CA GLU A 86 8.64 15.93 18.26
C GLU A 86 7.35 15.27 18.80
N LEU A 87 6.98 14.11 18.25
CA LEU A 87 5.86 13.31 18.74
C LEU A 87 6.10 12.80 20.17
N ALA A 88 7.30 12.32 20.48
CA ALA A 88 7.66 11.87 21.82
C ALA A 88 7.49 13.00 22.84
N GLN A 89 8.02 14.19 22.55
CA GLN A 89 7.87 15.35 23.45
C GLN A 89 6.41 15.76 23.65
N LYS A 90 5.58 15.69 22.59
CA LYS A 90 4.14 15.99 22.69
C LYS A 90 3.40 14.97 23.55
N ILE A 91 3.75 13.69 23.45
CA ILE A 91 3.17 12.62 24.27
C ILE A 91 3.55 12.82 25.74
N ASP A 92 4.80 13.15 26.04
CA ASP A 92 5.26 13.40 27.41
C ASP A 92 4.54 14.60 28.03
N ASN A 93 4.40 15.69 27.28
CA ASN A 93 3.66 16.88 27.71
C ASN A 93 2.17 16.57 27.98
N LEU A 94 1.54 15.76 27.13
CA LEU A 94 0.15 15.33 27.33
C LEU A 94 0.00 14.46 28.57
N ASN A 95 0.91 13.49 28.78
CA ASN A 95 0.91 12.63 29.96
C ASN A 95 1.04 13.43 31.26
N GLN A 96 1.90 14.45 31.26
CA GLN A 96 2.05 15.37 32.37
C GLN A 96 0.75 16.16 32.63
N ALA A 97 0.16 16.76 31.58
CA ALA A 97 -1.06 17.54 31.70
C ALA A 97 -2.27 16.70 32.16
N VAL A 98 -2.36 15.43 31.73
CA VAL A 98 -3.39 14.48 32.21
C VAL A 98 -3.19 14.15 33.69
N SER A 99 -1.93 14.01 34.13
CA SER A 99 -1.62 13.77 35.54
C SER A 99 -2.00 14.96 36.41
N GLU A 100 -1.76 16.19 35.96
CA GLU A 100 -2.18 17.43 36.62
C GLU A 100 -3.71 17.58 36.64
N ALA A 101 -4.38 17.29 35.54
CA ALA A 101 -5.83 17.30 35.46
C ALA A 101 -6.47 16.29 36.42
N LYS A 102 -5.85 15.12 36.59
CA LYS A 102 -6.27 14.12 37.58
C LYS A 102 -6.11 14.61 39.02
N ALA A 103 -5.17 15.52 39.26
CA ALA A 103 -5.03 16.24 40.53
C ALA A 103 -5.97 17.45 40.67
N GLY A 104 -6.80 17.74 39.67
CA GLY A 104 -7.78 18.83 39.66
C GLY A 104 -7.35 20.09 38.91
N PHE A 105 -6.17 20.11 38.29
CA PHE A 105 -5.64 21.27 37.56
C PHE A 105 -5.80 21.10 36.05
N PHE A 106 -6.91 21.62 35.50
CA PHE A 106 -7.26 21.41 34.09
C PHE A 106 -6.69 22.44 33.10
N GLY A 107 -6.17 23.58 33.59
CA GLY A 107 -5.75 24.70 32.72
C GLY A 107 -4.65 24.33 31.71
N ASN A 108 -3.76 23.40 32.08
CA ASN A 108 -2.67 22.96 31.21
C ASN A 108 -3.11 21.90 30.19
N LEU A 109 -4.17 21.14 30.50
CA LEU A 109 -4.66 20.06 29.64
C LEU A 109 -5.29 20.62 28.36
N GLU A 110 -6.14 21.64 28.50
CA GLU A 110 -6.83 22.27 27.38
C GLU A 110 -5.84 22.88 26.38
N GLN A 111 -4.85 23.64 26.87
CA GLN A 111 -3.79 24.22 26.04
C GLN A 111 -2.94 23.17 25.31
N THR A 112 -2.68 22.02 25.94
CA THR A 112 -1.87 20.95 25.35
C THR A 112 -2.63 20.23 24.23
N ILE A 113 -3.95 20.04 24.40
CA ILE A 113 -4.83 19.47 23.37
C ILE A 113 -4.92 20.39 22.16
N ASP A 114 -5.05 21.70 22.36
CA ASP A 114 -5.12 22.67 21.25
C ASP A 114 -3.82 22.70 20.43
N LYS A 115 -2.66 22.73 21.10
CA LYS A 115 -1.35 22.63 20.43
C LYS A 115 -1.20 21.33 19.64
N LEU A 116 -1.71 20.21 20.16
CA LEU A 116 -1.68 18.93 19.46
C LEU A 116 -2.54 18.98 18.19
N LYS A 117 -3.74 19.55 18.28
CA LYS A 117 -4.67 19.74 17.17
C LYS A 117 -4.07 20.58 16.05
N ASP A 118 -3.43 21.71 16.40
CA ASP A 118 -2.80 22.58 15.40
C ASP A 118 -1.62 21.93 14.70
N SER A 119 -0.88 21.05 15.39
CA SER A 119 0.25 20.36 14.77
C SER A 119 -0.11 19.35 13.68
N THR A 120 -1.39 18.96 13.57
CA THR A 120 -1.88 18.06 12.51
C THR A 120 -2.31 18.81 11.23
N LYS A 121 -2.38 20.14 11.26
CA LYS A 121 -2.88 20.96 10.13
C LYS A 121 -1.83 21.31 9.07
N HIS A 122 -0.56 21.03 9.33
CA HIS A 122 0.57 21.43 8.46
C HIS A 122 1.15 20.28 7.63
N ASN A 123 0.34 19.29 7.22
CA ASN A 123 0.81 18.16 6.40
C ASN A 123 0.07 18.02 5.07
#